data_AF-A0A4Q7B8V8-F1
#
_entry.id   AF-A0A4Q7B8V8-F1
#
_cell.length_a   1.000
_cell.length_b   1.000
_cell.length_c   1.000
_cell.angle_alpha   90.00
_cell.angle_beta   90.00
_cell.angle_gamma   90.00
#
_symmetry.space_group_name_H-M   'P 1'
#
loop_
_entity.id
_entity.type
_entity.pdbx_description
1 polymer ?
#
loop_
_entity_poly.entity_id
_entity_poly.type
_entity_poly.pdbx_seq_one_letter_code
_entity_poly.pdbx_strand_id
1 'polypeptide(L)'
;MLVDLHHTEIHQTIHSAPVQIALRSQNSHKYPPSRVRLDPDVMQSSPTAGLNTEDEEESFTGDFNSDSDHASVIHLDKFVQTLDSIKAHVSSKRCARSIRMALQSAGAVFGSHPVAASDWGDTLTKIGYKQIQPEFDNPQEGDIYIIRRTNKHVYGHIAGFSGSEWVSDFKQKSYDVYKETGLKYEYYRLGL
;
A
#
# COMPACT_ATOMS: atom_id res chain seq x y z
N MET A 1 -17.44 55.51 52.69
CA MET A 1 -17.17 54.37 53.60
C MET A 1 -17.19 53.12 52.72
N LEU A 2 -16.04 52.73 52.15
CA LEU A 2 -15.07 51.75 52.71
C LEU A 2 -15.72 50.41 53.09
N VAL A 3 -15.55 49.38 52.25
CA VAL A 3 -14.78 48.12 52.48
C VAL A 3 -14.97 47.20 51.24
N ASP A 4 -13.97 46.99 50.39
CA ASP A 4 -12.96 45.88 50.38
C ASP A 4 -13.56 44.47 50.16
N LEU A 5 -13.24 43.84 49.01
CA LEU A 5 -12.22 42.77 48.83
C LEU A 5 -12.73 41.41 49.40
N HIS A 6 -12.95 40.36 48.61
CA HIS A 6 -11.90 39.55 47.98
C HIS A 6 -12.46 38.72 46.81
N HIS A 7 -11.75 38.75 45.68
CA HIS A 7 -11.83 37.77 44.60
C HIS A 7 -10.75 36.72 44.88
N THR A 8 -11.13 35.46 45.11
CA THR A 8 -10.18 34.36 45.30
C THR A 8 -9.91 33.68 43.97
N GLU A 9 -8.78 34.01 43.35
CA GLU A 9 -8.19 33.21 42.27
C GLU A 9 -7.56 31.94 42.85
N ILE A 10 -8.04 30.79 42.39
CA ILE A 10 -7.44 29.48 42.67
C ILE A 10 -6.46 29.13 41.54
N HIS A 11 -5.19 29.50 41.72
CA HIS A 11 -4.10 28.96 40.91
C HIS A 11 -3.84 27.49 41.30
N GLN A 12 -4.32 26.55 40.48
CA GLN A 12 -3.88 25.16 40.53
C GLN A 12 -2.53 25.03 39.81
N THR A 13 -1.46 25.14 40.57
CA THR A 13 -0.10 24.80 40.12
C THR A 13 0.02 23.29 40.00
N ILE A 14 -0.17 22.74 38.79
CA ILE A 14 0.13 21.33 38.51
C ILE A 14 1.64 21.20 38.34
N HIS A 15 2.30 20.65 39.36
CA HIS A 15 3.68 20.17 39.24
C HIS A 15 3.70 18.88 38.41
N SER A 16 4.27 18.96 37.20
CA SER A 16 4.58 17.77 36.40
C SER A 16 5.73 17.01 37.06
N ALA A 17 5.47 15.76 37.47
CA ALA A 17 6.50 14.84 37.94
C ALA A 17 7.49 14.50 36.81
N PRO A 18 8.79 14.31 37.10
CA PRO A 18 9.77 13.93 36.09
C PRO A 18 9.48 12.53 35.54
N VAL A 19 9.35 12.46 34.22
CA VAL A 19 9.28 11.22 33.43
C VAL A 19 10.57 10.44 33.65
N GLN A 20 10.50 9.32 34.35
CA GLN A 20 11.61 8.37 34.39
C GLN A 20 11.66 7.59 33.08
N ILE A 21 12.61 7.93 32.22
CA ILE A 21 12.96 7.17 31.03
C ILE A 21 13.70 5.91 31.49
N ALA A 22 12.96 4.82 31.65
CA ALA A 22 13.55 3.49 31.71
C ALA A 22 13.99 3.11 30.30
N LEU A 23 15.30 3.19 30.02
CA LEU A 23 15.95 2.59 28.86
C LEU A 23 15.75 1.07 28.91
N ARG A 24 14.69 0.58 28.28
CA ARG A 24 14.46 -0.87 28.14
C ARG A 24 15.16 -1.38 26.88
N SER A 25 16.22 -2.13 27.15
CA SER A 25 17.06 -2.92 26.26
C SER A 25 16.39 -3.41 24.97
N GLN A 26 17.07 -3.18 23.84
CA GLN A 26 16.79 -3.70 22.50
C GLN A 26 16.90 -5.22 22.49
N ASN A 27 15.82 -5.91 22.84
CA ASN A 27 15.74 -7.36 22.72
C ASN A 27 15.21 -7.73 21.32
N SER A 28 16.14 -8.01 20.41
CA SER A 28 15.89 -8.53 19.06
C SER A 28 15.07 -9.82 19.12
N HIS A 29 13.76 -9.74 18.89
CA HIS A 29 12.91 -10.91 18.74
C HIS A 29 13.02 -11.42 17.30
N LYS A 30 14.01 -12.29 17.07
CA LYS A 30 14.10 -13.15 15.89
C LYS A 30 13.00 -14.21 16.00
N TYR A 31 12.02 -14.19 15.11
CA TYR A 31 11.13 -15.32 14.87
C TYR A 31 11.52 -16.03 13.57
N PRO A 32 11.46 -17.38 13.52
CA PRO A 32 12.00 -18.19 12.44
C PRO A 32 11.06 -18.25 11.23
N PRO A 33 11.57 -18.59 10.03
CA PRO A 33 10.75 -18.79 8.85
C PRO A 33 9.96 -20.11 8.94
N SER A 34 8.64 -20.05 8.81
CA SER A 34 7.81 -21.25 8.63
C SER A 34 8.08 -21.87 7.26
N ARG A 35 8.73 -23.04 7.25
CA ARG A 35 8.77 -23.95 6.10
C ARG A 35 7.41 -24.65 5.99
N VAL A 36 6.71 -24.47 4.87
CA VAL A 36 5.65 -25.40 4.45
C VAL A 36 6.26 -26.32 3.40
N ARG A 37 6.15 -27.63 3.64
CA ARG A 37 6.58 -28.71 2.74
C ARG A 37 5.84 -28.59 1.41
N LEU A 38 6.58 -28.70 0.32
CA LEU A 38 6.07 -29.16 -0.96
C LEU A 38 6.02 -30.68 -0.88
N ASP A 39 4.84 -31.28 -1.05
CA ASP A 39 4.72 -32.71 -1.34
C ASP A 39 5.05 -32.91 -2.83
N PRO A 40 5.99 -33.81 -3.20
CA PRO A 40 6.30 -34.14 -4.58
C PRO A 40 5.58 -35.44 -4.96
N ASP A 41 4.76 -35.39 -6.00
CA ASP A 41 4.65 -36.40 -7.08
C ASP A 41 3.33 -36.23 -7.81
N VAL A 42 3.44 -35.97 -9.13
CA VAL A 42 2.83 -36.74 -10.22
C VAL A 42 3.08 -35.96 -11.52
N MET A 43 4.05 -36.44 -12.29
CA MET A 43 4.26 -36.06 -13.69
C MET A 43 3.50 -37.01 -14.62
N GLN A 44 2.90 -36.41 -15.66
CA GLN A 44 2.63 -36.93 -17.03
C GLN A 44 1.64 -38.11 -17.17
N SER A 45 0.83 -38.22 -18.23
CA SER A 45 0.99 -37.82 -19.65
C SER A 45 -0.36 -37.64 -20.37
N SER A 46 -0.34 -36.97 -21.53
CA SER A 46 -1.42 -36.83 -22.53
C SER A 46 -1.97 -38.18 -23.06
N PRO A 47 -3.11 -38.15 -23.79
CA PRO A 47 -3.03 -38.15 -25.25
C PRO A 47 -4.00 -37.18 -25.98
N THR A 48 -3.64 -36.95 -27.23
CA THR A 48 -4.22 -36.15 -28.33
C THR A 48 -5.65 -36.50 -28.77
N ALA A 49 -6.36 -35.46 -29.24
CA ALA A 49 -7.03 -35.31 -30.55
C ALA A 49 -8.50 -34.86 -30.47
N GLY A 50 -8.81 -33.75 -31.15
CA GLY A 50 -10.17 -33.24 -31.33
C GLY A 50 -10.20 -31.77 -31.79
N LEU A 51 -9.85 -31.59 -33.06
CA LEU A 51 -9.92 -30.34 -33.85
C LEU A 51 -11.35 -29.75 -33.84
N ASN A 52 -11.46 -28.43 -33.67
CA ASN A 52 -12.28 -27.54 -34.51
C ASN A 52 -11.94 -26.06 -34.19
N THR A 53 -11.22 -25.48 -35.15
CA THR A 53 -10.97 -24.07 -35.43
C THR A 53 -12.28 -23.34 -35.72
N GLU A 54 -12.50 -22.13 -35.19
CA GLU A 54 -13.05 -20.95 -35.89
C GLU A 54 -12.61 -19.69 -35.09
N ASP A 55 -11.55 -19.05 -35.60
CA ASP A 55 -11.34 -17.61 -35.79
C ASP A 55 -11.79 -16.62 -34.69
N GLU A 56 -10.81 -15.87 -34.14
CA GLU A 56 -10.77 -14.39 -34.11
C GLU A 56 -9.38 -13.96 -33.60
N GLU A 57 -8.46 -13.73 -34.54
CA GLU A 57 -7.15 -13.13 -34.30
C GLU A 57 -7.29 -11.60 -34.18
N GLU A 58 -7.36 -11.09 -32.95
CA GLU A 58 -7.05 -9.68 -32.70
C GLU A 58 -5.54 -9.55 -32.46
N SER A 59 -4.85 -9.15 -33.53
CA SER A 59 -3.42 -8.84 -33.56
C SER A 59 -3.13 -7.59 -32.72
N PHE A 60 -2.80 -7.74 -31.44
CA PHE A 60 -2.20 -6.65 -30.68
C PHE A 60 -0.70 -6.57 -31.00
N THR A 61 -0.36 -5.84 -32.06
CA THR A 61 1.02 -5.44 -32.38
C THR A 61 1.42 -4.28 -31.45
N GLY A 62 1.71 -4.61 -30.20
CA GLY A 62 2.34 -3.69 -29.26
C GLY A 62 3.84 -3.59 -29.53
N ASP A 63 4.21 -2.79 -30.52
CA ASP A 63 5.59 -2.36 -30.74
C ASP A 63 5.99 -1.37 -29.64
N PHE A 64 6.77 -1.83 -28.65
CA PHE A 64 7.35 -0.94 -27.63
C PHE A 64 8.87 -1.13 -27.60
N ASN A 65 9.53 -0.41 -28.51
CA ASN A 65 10.92 -0.03 -28.34
C ASN A 65 11.05 0.84 -27.09
N SER A 66 11.58 0.27 -26.00
CA SER A 66 11.98 1.01 -24.81
C SER A 66 13.51 0.97 -24.69
N ASP A 67 14.18 1.65 -25.61
CA ASP A 67 15.56 2.09 -25.42
C ASP A 67 15.52 3.45 -24.69
N SER A 68 15.78 3.44 -23.38
CA SER A 68 16.34 4.60 -22.64
C SER A 68 16.58 4.25 -21.17
N ASP A 69 17.87 4.14 -20.84
CA ASP A 69 18.51 4.65 -19.63
C ASP A 69 17.80 4.50 -18.27
N HIS A 70 18.11 3.40 -17.57
CA HIS A 70 18.39 3.23 -16.12
C HIS A 70 17.73 4.13 -15.04
N ALA A 71 16.59 4.76 -15.29
CA ALA A 71 15.56 4.95 -14.29
C ALA A 71 14.75 3.64 -14.24
N SER A 72 14.38 3.15 -13.06
CA SER A 72 13.43 2.05 -12.96
C SER A 72 12.09 2.54 -13.50
N VAL A 73 11.87 2.38 -14.81
CA VAL A 73 10.63 2.71 -15.49
C VAL A 73 9.56 1.78 -14.93
N ILE A 74 8.63 2.35 -14.19
CA ILE A 74 7.46 1.61 -13.71
C ILE A 74 6.52 1.42 -14.91
N HIS A 75 6.35 0.16 -15.34
CA HIS A 75 5.39 -0.25 -16.35
C HIS A 75 3.97 -0.20 -15.76
N LEU A 76 3.31 0.95 -15.94
CA LEU A 76 1.99 1.24 -15.37
C LEU A 76 0.94 0.18 -15.72
N ASP A 77 0.97 -0.30 -16.96
CA ASP A 77 0.12 -1.37 -17.49
C ASP A 77 0.24 -2.66 -16.65
N LYS A 78 1.47 -3.07 -16.32
CA LYS A 78 1.71 -4.27 -15.50
C LYS A 78 1.28 -4.07 -14.05
N PHE A 79 1.46 -2.86 -13.50
CA PHE A 79 0.98 -2.53 -12.16
C PHE A 79 -0.54 -2.70 -12.09
N VAL A 80 -1.26 -2.05 -13.00
CA VAL A 80 -2.72 -2.09 -13.09
C VAL A 80 -3.23 -3.50 -13.36
N GLN A 81 -2.64 -4.22 -14.31
CA GLN A 81 -2.98 -5.62 -14.59
C GLN A 81 -2.83 -6.50 -13.34
N THR A 82 -1.80 -6.27 -12.53
CA THR A 82 -1.59 -7.02 -11.28
C THR A 82 -2.65 -6.68 -10.24
N LEU A 83 -3.05 -5.40 -10.12
CA LEU A 83 -4.17 -5.01 -9.26
C LEU A 83 -5.48 -5.69 -9.70
N ASP A 84 -5.81 -5.65 -10.98
CA ASP A 84 -7.04 -6.25 -11.51
C ASP A 84 -7.11 -7.78 -11.37
N SER A 85 -5.95 -8.43 -11.27
CA SER A 85 -5.87 -9.87 -11.01
C SER A 85 -6.39 -10.26 -9.61
N ILE A 86 -6.44 -9.32 -8.67
CA ILE A 86 -6.91 -9.55 -7.29
C ILE A 86 -8.43 -9.70 -7.29
N LYS A 87 -8.91 -10.88 -6.93
CA LYS A 87 -10.36 -11.20 -6.86
C LYS A 87 -10.95 -11.20 -5.44
N ALA A 88 -10.11 -11.00 -4.42
CA ALA A 88 -10.58 -10.97 -3.04
C ALA A 88 -11.43 -9.71 -2.80
N HIS A 89 -12.51 -9.85 -2.02
CA HIS A 89 -13.36 -8.73 -1.58
C HIS A 89 -13.28 -8.48 -0.06
N VAL A 90 -12.39 -9.19 0.64
CA VAL A 90 -12.17 -9.08 2.08
C VAL A 90 -10.67 -9.00 2.31
N SER A 91 -10.23 -8.11 3.22
CA SER A 91 -8.81 -7.93 3.50
C SER A 91 -8.21 -9.17 4.17
N SER A 92 -7.03 -9.55 3.69
CA SER A 92 -6.14 -10.53 4.30
C SER A 92 -5.12 -9.89 5.26
N LYS A 93 -5.20 -8.57 5.47
CA LYS A 93 -4.25 -7.74 6.24
C LYS A 93 -2.84 -7.72 5.64
N ARG A 94 -2.74 -7.79 4.31
CA ARG A 94 -1.46 -7.84 3.57
C ARG A 94 -1.35 -6.78 2.49
N CYS A 95 -2.08 -5.67 2.61
CA CYS A 95 -2.11 -4.57 1.64
C CYS A 95 -0.72 -4.12 1.18
N ALA A 96 0.19 -3.82 2.12
CA ALA A 96 1.57 -3.44 1.80
C ALA A 96 2.34 -4.51 1.01
N ARG A 97 2.10 -5.81 1.28
CA ARG A 97 2.70 -6.89 0.50
C ARG A 97 2.11 -6.93 -0.91
N SER A 98 0.80 -6.79 -1.04
CA SER A 98 0.10 -6.85 -2.32
C SER A 98 0.58 -5.74 -3.26
N ILE A 99 0.58 -4.50 -2.77
CA ILE A 99 1.06 -3.33 -3.54
C ILE A 99 2.53 -3.47 -3.89
N ARG A 100 3.37 -3.98 -2.98
CA ARG A 100 4.76 -4.30 -3.33
C ARG A 100 4.87 -5.24 -4.53
N MET A 101 4.12 -6.34 -4.52
CA MET A 101 4.20 -7.33 -5.60
C MET A 101 3.73 -6.74 -6.93
N ALA A 102 2.68 -5.90 -6.91
CA ALA A 102 2.23 -5.17 -8.08
C ALA A 102 3.27 -4.16 -8.59
N LEU A 103 3.96 -3.44 -7.70
CA LEU A 103 5.05 -2.56 -8.11
C LEU A 103 6.24 -3.36 -8.68
N GLN A 104 6.56 -4.51 -8.08
CA GLN A 104 7.65 -5.38 -8.57
C GLN A 104 7.34 -5.99 -9.94
N SER A 105 6.09 -6.40 -10.20
CA SER A 105 5.68 -6.89 -11.53
C SER A 105 5.75 -5.78 -12.59
N ALA A 106 5.58 -4.52 -12.17
CA ALA A 106 5.78 -3.33 -12.98
C ALA A 106 7.25 -2.92 -13.16
N GLY A 107 8.21 -3.68 -12.63
CA GLY A 107 9.64 -3.40 -12.78
C GLY A 107 10.26 -2.58 -11.66
N ALA A 108 9.53 -2.27 -10.59
CA ALA A 108 10.11 -1.64 -9.41
C ALA A 108 11.13 -2.56 -8.74
N VAL A 109 12.33 -2.05 -8.49
CA VAL A 109 13.39 -2.76 -7.76
C VAL A 109 13.56 -2.12 -6.38
N PHE A 110 13.43 -2.95 -5.34
CA PHE A 110 13.58 -2.52 -3.95
C PHE A 110 14.76 -3.23 -3.31
N GLY A 111 15.78 -2.49 -2.86
CA GLY A 111 16.85 -3.05 -2.01
C GLY A 111 16.34 -3.40 -0.60
N SER A 112 15.39 -2.60 -0.11
CA SER A 112 14.60 -2.86 1.10
C SER A 112 13.22 -2.20 0.94
N HIS A 113 12.25 -2.65 1.72
CA HIS A 113 10.91 -2.07 1.72
C HIS A 113 10.31 -2.03 3.13
N PRO A 114 9.43 -1.06 3.43
CA PRO A 114 8.72 -1.02 4.70
C PRO A 114 7.78 -2.22 4.88
N VAL A 115 7.51 -2.56 6.15
CA VAL A 115 6.47 -3.53 6.51
C VAL A 115 5.11 -2.84 6.65
N ALA A 116 5.08 -1.67 7.30
CA ALA A 116 3.87 -0.90 7.52
C ALA A 116 3.47 -0.16 6.23
N ALA A 117 2.19 -0.19 5.89
CA ALA A 117 1.64 0.52 4.74
C ALA A 117 1.87 2.03 4.83
N SER A 118 1.74 2.59 6.03
CA SER A 118 1.94 4.02 6.32
C SER A 118 3.36 4.55 6.07
N ASP A 119 4.36 3.68 5.89
CA ASP A 119 5.76 4.08 5.67
C ASP A 119 6.18 4.02 4.19
N TRP A 120 5.25 3.70 3.28
CA TRP A 120 5.57 3.50 1.86
C TRP A 120 5.87 4.79 1.08
N GLY A 121 5.50 5.96 1.60
CA GLY A 121 5.64 7.24 0.89
C GLY A 121 7.02 7.47 0.30
N ASP A 122 8.07 7.41 1.12
CA ASP A 122 9.46 7.59 0.68
C ASP A 122 9.89 6.53 -0.36
N THR A 123 9.40 5.29 -0.22
CA THR A 123 9.67 4.22 -1.17
C THR A 123 9.03 4.50 -2.53
N LEU A 124 7.79 5.00 -2.54
CA LEU A 124 7.09 5.39 -3.77
C LEU A 124 7.81 6.56 -4.45
N THR A 125 8.24 7.56 -3.70
CA THR A 125 8.96 8.72 -4.26
C THR A 125 10.29 8.32 -4.91
N LYS A 126 11.03 7.36 -4.33
CA LYS A 126 12.28 6.86 -4.91
C LYS A 126 12.10 6.17 -6.25
N ILE A 127 10.92 5.63 -6.54
CA ILE A 127 10.60 4.95 -7.80
C ILE A 127 9.77 5.82 -8.76
N GLY A 128 9.76 7.15 -8.55
CA GLY A 128 9.19 8.11 -9.51
C GLY A 128 7.77 8.58 -9.20
N TYR A 129 7.14 8.14 -8.12
CA TYR A 129 5.86 8.72 -7.70
C TYR A 129 6.05 10.10 -7.08
N LYS A 130 5.11 11.00 -7.36
CA LYS A 130 5.03 12.32 -6.73
C LYS A 130 3.84 12.33 -5.78
N GLN A 131 4.05 12.82 -4.57
CA GLN A 131 2.94 13.07 -3.66
C GLN A 131 2.14 14.26 -4.19
N ILE A 132 0.82 14.08 -4.35
CA ILE A 132 -0.11 15.11 -4.78
C ILE A 132 -1.22 15.31 -3.74
N GLN A 133 -2.05 16.33 -3.94
CA GLN A 133 -3.27 16.45 -3.15
C GLN A 133 -4.22 15.28 -3.46
N PRO A 134 -4.95 14.76 -2.47
CA PRO A 134 -5.88 13.67 -2.72
C PRO A 134 -6.92 14.03 -3.80
N GLU A 135 -7.07 13.15 -4.79
CA GLU A 135 -7.99 13.32 -5.92
C GLU A 135 -8.96 12.14 -6.02
N PHE A 136 -9.59 11.77 -4.90
CA PHE A 136 -10.42 10.56 -4.82
C PHE A 136 -11.68 10.57 -5.70
N ASP A 137 -12.14 11.75 -6.13
CA ASP A 137 -13.29 11.90 -7.03
C ASP A 137 -12.91 11.76 -8.51
N ASN A 138 -11.61 11.89 -8.82
CA ASN A 138 -11.08 11.72 -10.18
C ASN A 138 -9.73 10.97 -10.14
N PRO A 139 -9.72 9.72 -9.66
CA PRO A 139 -8.49 8.93 -9.60
C PRO A 139 -8.04 8.52 -11.01
N GLN A 140 -6.74 8.41 -11.20
CA GLN A 140 -6.11 7.96 -12.42
C GLN A 140 -5.50 6.58 -12.23
N GLU A 141 -5.40 5.82 -13.32
CA GLU A 141 -4.76 4.50 -13.32
C GLU A 141 -3.37 4.55 -12.69
N GLY A 142 -3.16 3.63 -11.76
CA GLY A 142 -1.92 3.48 -11.00
C GLY A 142 -1.67 4.55 -9.93
N ASP A 143 -2.63 5.44 -9.66
CA ASP A 143 -2.62 6.25 -8.44
C ASP A 143 -2.54 5.36 -7.21
N ILE A 144 -1.83 5.80 -6.17
CA ILE A 144 -1.70 5.10 -4.90
C ILE A 144 -2.08 6.03 -3.78
N TYR A 145 -2.94 5.59 -2.86
CA TYR A 145 -3.14 6.30 -1.60
C TYR A 145 -2.63 5.49 -0.41
N ILE A 146 -2.24 6.21 0.63
CA ILE A 146 -1.83 5.67 1.93
C ILE A 146 -2.70 6.30 3.01
N ILE A 147 -3.24 5.48 3.91
CA ILE A 147 -3.82 5.93 5.18
C ILE A 147 -2.74 5.84 6.24
N ARG A 148 -2.43 6.97 6.90
CA ARG A 148 -1.46 6.97 7.99
C ARG A 148 -1.94 6.14 9.17
N ARG A 149 -0.97 5.61 9.93
CA ARG A 149 -1.25 4.85 11.15
C ARG A 149 -2.09 5.64 12.13
N THR A 150 -2.95 4.93 12.85
CA THR A 150 -3.71 5.43 14.00
C THR A 150 -3.52 4.48 15.18
N ASN A 151 -4.10 4.81 16.34
CA ASN A 151 -4.10 3.92 17.50
C ASN A 151 -4.79 2.58 17.22
N LYS A 152 -5.77 2.55 16.30
CA LYS A 152 -6.48 1.33 15.89
C LYS A 152 -5.80 0.63 14.71
N HIS A 153 -5.26 1.41 13.77
CA HIS A 153 -4.66 0.93 12.52
C HIS A 153 -3.16 1.17 12.54
N VAL A 154 -2.44 0.40 13.36
CA VAL A 154 -1.02 0.68 13.69
C VAL A 154 -0.06 0.57 12.49
N TYR A 155 -0.43 -0.18 11.46
CA TYR A 155 0.33 -0.30 10.21
C TYR A 155 -0.12 0.69 9.12
N GLY A 156 -1.30 1.31 9.28
CA GLY A 156 -1.96 2.08 8.23
C GLY A 156 -2.54 1.20 7.11
N HIS A 157 -2.86 1.82 5.98
CA HIS A 157 -3.38 1.15 4.78
C HIS A 157 -2.73 1.71 3.51
N ILE A 158 -2.65 0.90 2.46
CA ILE A 158 -2.16 1.32 1.14
C ILE A 158 -2.97 0.60 0.06
N ALA A 159 -3.36 1.32 -0.99
CA ALA A 159 -4.07 0.78 -2.14
C ALA A 159 -3.70 1.53 -3.41
N GLY A 160 -3.76 0.85 -4.55
CA GLY A 160 -3.62 1.43 -5.88
C GLY A 160 -4.94 1.45 -6.65
N PHE A 161 -5.11 2.38 -7.59
CA PHE A 161 -6.28 2.45 -8.46
C PHE A 161 -6.03 1.68 -9.74
N SER A 162 -6.91 0.74 -10.08
CA SER A 162 -6.77 -0.06 -11.31
C SER A 162 -7.39 0.58 -12.54
N GLY A 163 -7.92 1.80 -12.44
CA GLY A 163 -8.72 2.45 -13.49
C GLY A 163 -10.22 2.29 -13.30
N SER A 164 -10.64 1.27 -12.56
CA SER A 164 -12.05 1.04 -12.21
C SER A 164 -12.32 1.08 -10.70
N GLU A 165 -11.40 0.55 -9.89
CA GLU A 165 -11.59 0.46 -8.45
C GLU A 165 -10.29 0.57 -7.66
N TRP A 166 -10.43 0.87 -6.38
CA TRP A 166 -9.31 0.85 -5.44
C TRP A 166 -9.00 -0.58 -5.01
N VAL A 167 -7.75 -0.98 -5.16
CA VAL A 167 -7.30 -2.34 -4.88
C VAL A 167 -6.08 -2.32 -3.96
N SER A 168 -6.13 -3.10 -2.89
CA SER A 168 -5.00 -3.31 -1.98
C SER A 168 -4.58 -4.78 -1.98
N ASP A 169 -4.88 -5.52 -0.91
CA ASP A 169 -4.92 -6.98 -0.92
C ASP A 169 -6.31 -7.54 -1.23
N PHE A 170 -7.27 -6.64 -1.47
CA PHE A 170 -8.63 -6.91 -1.88
C PHE A 170 -9.19 -5.72 -2.66
N LYS A 171 -10.27 -5.97 -3.41
CA LYS A 171 -11.09 -4.99 -4.12
C LYS A 171 -11.95 -4.19 -3.15
N GLN A 172 -11.87 -2.87 -3.21
CA GLN A 172 -12.50 -1.97 -2.25
C GLN A 172 -13.65 -1.20 -2.89
N LYS A 173 -14.72 -1.00 -2.13
CA LYS A 173 -15.87 -0.21 -2.58
C LYS A 173 -15.56 1.30 -2.69
N SER A 174 -14.56 1.77 -1.95
CA SER A 174 -14.09 3.16 -1.94
C SER A 174 -12.70 3.24 -1.30
N TYR A 175 -12.10 4.44 -1.30
CA TYR A 175 -10.86 4.72 -0.58
C TYR A 175 -11.03 4.72 0.95
N ASP A 176 -12.24 5.02 1.44
CA ASP A 176 -12.59 5.07 2.87
C ASP A 176 -12.88 3.67 3.44
N VAL A 177 -11.83 2.86 3.54
CA VAL A 177 -11.93 1.46 3.99
C VAL A 177 -12.24 1.30 5.48
N TYR A 178 -11.90 2.31 6.30
CA TYR A 178 -12.13 2.26 7.74
C TYR A 178 -13.44 2.93 8.17
N LYS A 179 -14.00 3.83 7.34
CA LYS A 179 -15.22 4.58 7.67
C LYS A 179 -15.09 5.35 8.98
N GLU A 180 -13.90 5.91 9.20
CA GLU A 180 -13.54 6.67 10.39
C GLU A 180 -13.18 8.11 10.03
N THR A 181 -13.54 9.04 10.91
CA THR A 181 -13.19 10.46 10.73
C THR A 181 -11.78 10.75 11.23
N GLY A 182 -11.17 11.83 10.71
CA GLY A 182 -9.84 12.28 11.16
C GLY A 182 -8.66 11.43 10.66
N LEU A 183 -8.91 10.52 9.70
CA LEU A 183 -7.84 9.80 9.01
C LEU A 183 -7.01 10.77 8.16
N LYS A 184 -5.70 10.55 8.14
CA LYS A 184 -4.77 11.31 7.30
C LYS A 184 -4.40 10.48 6.09
N TYR A 185 -4.64 11.04 4.92
CA TYR A 185 -4.33 10.43 3.64
C TYR A 185 -3.08 11.06 3.03
N GLU A 186 -2.29 10.22 2.39
CA GLU A 186 -1.31 10.63 1.39
C GLU A 186 -1.74 10.06 0.04
N TYR A 187 -1.42 10.77 -1.03
CA TYR A 187 -1.85 10.41 -2.37
C TYR A 187 -0.68 10.58 -3.33
N TYR A 188 -0.45 9.61 -4.19
CA TYR A 188 0.72 9.49 -5.04
C TYR A 188 0.29 9.20 -6.46
N ARG A 189 0.86 9.95 -7.41
CA ARG A 189 0.70 9.73 -8.85
C ARG A 189 2.07 9.55 -9.47
N LEU A 190 2.19 8.63 -10.41
CA LEU A 190 3.44 8.43 -11.13
C LEU A 190 3.75 9.71 -11.91
N GLY A 191 4.90 10.32 -11.63
CA GLY A 191 5.32 11.53 -12.31
C GLY A 191 6.00 11.17 -13.63
N LEU A 192 5.23 11.11 -14.72
CA LEU A 192 5.78 11.11 -16.06
C LEU A 192 6.46 12.46 -16.38
#